data_AF-A0A2V9Y1I7-F1
#
_entry.id   AF-A0A2V9Y1I7-F1
#
_cell.length_a   1.000
_cell.length_b   1.000
_cell.length_c   1.000
_cell.angle_alpha   90.00
_cell.angle_beta   90.00
_cell.angle_gamma   90.00
#
_symmetry.space_group_name_H-M   'P 1'
#
loop_
_entity.id
_entity.type
_entity.pdbx_description
1 polymer ?
#
loop_
_entity_poly.entity_id
_entity_poly.type
_entity_poly.pdbx_seq_one_letter_code
_entity_poly.pdbx_strand_id
1 'polypeptide(L)'
;MLTSFKRTNEGEQNTNMIYSTVMARRPDSGTKEEIWTRGDLKEIMRNLSLLSEHGVREFYERAYRECRIVNSHTFPPARAVQELVQAWKQLRKWRRP
;
A
#
# COMPACT_ATOMS: atom_id res chain seq x y z
N MET A 1 -2.04 -59.52 23.07
CA MET A 1 -2.84 -60.28 22.09
C MET A 1 -3.80 -59.27 21.44
N LEU A 2 -3.77 -59.16 20.12
CA LEU A 2 -4.42 -58.12 19.30
C LEU A 2 -5.96 -58.20 19.33
N THR A 3 -6.64 -57.04 19.37
CA THR A 3 -7.94 -56.69 18.72
C THR A 3 -8.26 -55.24 19.16
N SER A 4 -8.78 -54.29 18.40
CA SER A 4 -9.21 -54.23 17.01
C SER A 4 -9.09 -52.77 16.56
N PHE A 5 -8.57 -52.61 15.36
CA PHE A 5 -8.65 -51.39 14.56
C PHE A 5 -10.13 -51.12 14.22
N LYS A 6 -10.70 -50.01 14.71
CA LYS A 6 -11.90 -49.39 14.12
C LYS A 6 -11.53 -48.03 13.58
N ARG A 7 -11.16 -48.02 12.29
CA ARG A 7 -11.28 -46.85 11.43
C ARG A 7 -12.78 -46.61 11.25
N THR A 8 -13.26 -45.45 11.70
CA THR A 8 -14.55 -44.91 11.24
C THR A 8 -14.23 -43.68 10.42
N ASN A 9 -14.81 -43.67 9.21
CA ASN A 9 -14.65 -42.63 8.21
C ASN A 9 -15.49 -41.40 8.59
N GLU A 10 -15.17 -40.31 7.89
CA GLU A 10 -16.07 -39.17 7.60
C GLU A 10 -16.22 -38.10 8.69
N GLY A 11 -15.26 -37.19 8.65
CA GLY A 11 -15.57 -35.76 8.72
C GLY A 11 -14.57 -35.04 7.83
N GLU A 12 -14.92 -34.83 6.56
CA GLU A 12 -14.21 -33.85 5.73
C GLU A 12 -14.20 -32.53 6.50
N GLN A 13 -13.04 -32.10 7.02
CA GLN A 13 -12.87 -30.73 7.49
C GLN A 13 -12.46 -29.86 6.30
N ASN A 14 -13.38 -29.73 5.35
CA ASN A 14 -13.34 -28.68 4.34
C ASN A 14 -13.79 -27.35 4.98
N THR A 15 -13.01 -26.86 5.96
CA THR A 15 -13.12 -25.49 6.46
C THR A 15 -12.47 -24.52 5.47
N ASN A 16 -12.99 -24.52 4.24
CA ASN A 16 -12.91 -23.35 3.39
C ASN A 16 -13.98 -22.38 3.88
N MET A 17 -13.61 -21.44 4.75
CA MET A 17 -14.18 -20.07 4.73
C MET A 17 -13.34 -19.18 5.65
N ILE A 18 -12.27 -18.65 5.07
CA ILE A 18 -11.67 -17.42 5.57
C ILE A 18 -12.69 -16.30 5.28
N TYR A 19 -13.66 -16.09 6.17
CA TYR A 19 -14.43 -14.84 6.20
C TYR A 19 -13.54 -13.74 6.79
N SER A 20 -12.52 -13.35 6.03
CA SER A 20 -11.77 -12.12 6.25
C SER A 20 -12.30 -11.05 5.29
N THR A 21 -13.59 -10.70 5.40
CA THR A 21 -14.16 -9.55 4.66
C THR A 21 -14.12 -8.26 5.47
N VAL A 22 -13.50 -8.26 6.65
CA VAL A 22 -13.17 -7.00 7.32
C VAL A 22 -11.96 -6.43 6.59
N MET A 23 -12.22 -5.67 5.52
CA MET A 23 -11.24 -4.79 4.93
C MET A 23 -10.66 -3.92 6.05
N ALA A 24 -9.33 -3.79 6.11
CA ALA A 24 -8.68 -2.94 7.09
C ALA A 24 -9.33 -1.55 7.07
N ARG A 25 -10.08 -1.21 8.13
CA ARG A 25 -10.73 0.10 8.24
C ARG A 25 -9.64 1.13 8.51
N ARG A 26 -9.51 2.12 7.63
CA ARG A 26 -8.77 3.35 7.92
C ARG A 26 -9.51 4.01 9.10
N PRO A 27 -8.87 4.23 10.26
CA PRO A 27 -9.44 5.05 11.32
C PRO A 27 -9.81 6.39 10.73
N ASP A 28 -10.96 6.92 11.09
CA ASP A 28 -11.40 8.24 10.63
C ASP A 28 -10.39 9.26 11.18
N SER A 29 -9.45 9.67 10.34
CA SER A 29 -8.52 10.73 10.64
C SER A 29 -9.37 12.00 10.66
N GLY A 30 -9.83 12.44 11.84
CA GLY A 30 -10.75 13.58 12.02
C GLY A 30 -10.29 14.92 11.40
N THR A 31 -9.16 14.93 10.71
CA THR A 31 -8.65 15.98 9.84
C THR A 31 -9.02 15.70 8.38
N LYS A 32 -9.69 16.64 7.70
CA LYS A 32 -9.85 16.62 6.23
C LYS A 32 -8.48 16.36 5.59
N GLU A 33 -8.28 15.15 5.08
CA GLU A 33 -7.04 14.81 4.42
C GLU A 33 -6.87 15.71 3.19
N GLU A 34 -5.71 16.36 3.09
CA GLU A 34 -5.35 17.10 1.88
C GLU A 34 -5.11 16.05 0.78
N ILE A 35 -6.14 15.80 -0.02
CA ILE A 35 -6.09 14.89 -1.16
C ILE A 35 -5.80 15.75 -2.39
N TRP A 36 -4.81 15.34 -3.17
CA TRP A 36 -4.47 16.03 -4.41
C TRP A 36 -5.61 15.89 -5.42
N THR A 37 -6.03 17.01 -5.99
CA THR A 37 -6.98 16.98 -7.10
C THR A 37 -6.28 16.45 -8.36
N ARG A 38 -7.08 16.15 -9.39
CA ARG A 38 -6.54 15.70 -10.67
C ARG A 38 -5.64 16.75 -11.35
N GLY A 39 -5.89 18.04 -11.11
CA GLY A 39 -5.06 19.13 -11.61
C GLY A 39 -3.68 19.10 -10.96
N ASP A 40 -3.66 19.06 -9.63
CA ASP A 40 -2.44 19.05 -8.85
C ASP A 40 -1.55 17.84 -9.20
N LEU A 41 -2.17 16.66 -9.40
CA LEU A 41 -1.43 15.47 -9.81
C LEU A 41 -0.74 15.63 -11.18
N LYS A 42 -1.39 16.30 -12.14
CA LYS A 42 -0.77 16.58 -13.44
C LYS A 42 0.43 17.52 -13.29
N GLU A 43 0.32 18.49 -12.39
CA GLU A 43 1.40 19.42 -12.11
C GLU A 43 2.59 18.74 -11.45
N ILE A 44 2.38 17.89 -10.43
CA ILE A 44 3.46 17.04 -9.87
C ILE A 44 4.13 16.25 -10.98
N MET A 45 3.34 15.54 -11.80
CA MET A 45 3.89 14.67 -12.82
C MET A 45 4.76 15.46 -13.81
N ARG A 46 4.29 16.65 -14.20
CA ARG A 46 5.06 17.57 -15.05
C ARG A 46 6.34 18.00 -14.34
N ASN A 47 6.27 18.45 -13.09
CA ASN A 47 7.44 18.93 -12.34
C ASN A 47 8.48 17.82 -12.17
N LEU A 48 8.06 16.61 -11.78
CA LEU A 48 8.94 15.44 -11.67
C LEU A 48 9.60 15.06 -13.00
N SER A 49 8.91 15.23 -14.13
CA SER A 49 9.48 14.95 -15.44
C SER A 49 10.59 15.91 -15.87
N LEU A 50 10.62 17.11 -15.26
CA LEU A 50 11.64 18.14 -15.51
C LEU A 50 12.86 17.98 -14.58
N LEU A 51 12.75 17.19 -13.52
CA LEU A 51 13.86 16.91 -12.61
C LEU A 51 14.84 15.90 -13.21
N SER A 52 16.08 15.95 -12.73
CA SER A 52 17.06 14.88 -12.96
C SER A 52 16.66 13.60 -12.22
N GLU A 53 17.24 12.46 -12.60
CA GLU A 53 16.98 11.19 -11.91
C GLU A 53 17.26 11.29 -10.40
N HIS A 54 18.33 11.99 -10.03
CA HIS A 54 18.69 12.23 -8.64
C HIS A 54 17.60 13.04 -7.91
N GLY A 55 17.11 14.13 -8.51
CA GLY A 55 16.05 14.94 -7.91
C GLY A 55 14.74 14.18 -7.70
N VAL A 56 14.37 13.30 -8.65
CA VAL A 56 13.19 12.42 -8.45
C VAL A 56 13.42 11.39 -7.35
N ARG A 57 14.66 10.90 -7.17
CA ARG A 57 15.02 9.99 -6.09
C ARG A 57 14.94 10.67 -4.72
N GLU A 58 15.47 11.87 -4.58
CA GLU A 58 15.34 12.66 -3.35
C GLU A 58 13.87 12.95 -3.01
N PHE A 59 13.07 13.30 -4.02
CA PHE A 59 11.63 13.50 -3.86
C PHE A 59 10.94 12.21 -3.37
N TYR A 60 11.27 11.07 -3.97
CA TYR A 60 10.75 9.76 -3.56
C TYR A 60 11.11 9.45 -2.09
N GLU A 61 12.38 9.67 -1.69
CA GLU A 61 12.82 9.42 -0.32
C GLU A 61 12.13 10.32 0.70
N ARG A 62 11.87 11.58 0.35
CA ARG A 62 11.08 12.50 1.17
C ARG A 62 9.66 11.96 1.37
N ALA A 63 8.94 11.65 0.28
CA ALA A 63 7.59 11.11 0.36
C ALA A 63 7.55 9.78 1.11
N TYR A 64 8.60 8.95 0.98
CA TYR A 64 8.73 7.68 1.70
C TYR A 64 8.86 7.88 3.21
N ARG A 65 9.65 8.88 3.65
CA ARG A 65 9.77 9.24 5.07
C ARG A 65 8.43 9.68 5.65
N GLU A 66 7.65 10.46 4.90
CA GLU A 66 6.30 10.87 5.30
C GLU A 66 5.31 9.70 5.30
N CYS A 67 5.54 8.69 4.46
CA CYS A 67 4.76 7.45 4.45
C CYS A 67 5.13 6.46 5.57
N ARG A 68 6.19 6.73 6.35
CA ARG A 68 6.73 5.76 7.32
C ARG A 68 5.79 5.62 8.51
N ILE A 69 5.28 4.41 8.69
CA ILE A 69 4.47 4.03 9.85
C ILE A 69 5.40 3.83 11.04
N VAL A 70 5.39 4.77 11.99
CA VAL A 70 6.21 4.69 13.22
C VAL A 70 5.49 3.88 14.31
N ASN A 71 4.16 3.96 14.36
CA ASN A 71 3.31 3.25 15.32
C ASN A 71 2.17 2.54 14.59
N SER A 72 1.62 1.46 15.16
CA SER A 72 0.54 0.62 14.56
C SER A 72 -0.74 1.36 14.19
N HIS A 73 -0.92 2.59 14.68
CA HIS A 73 -2.12 3.40 14.48
C HIS A 73 -1.91 4.63 13.59
N THR A 74 -0.67 4.89 13.15
CA THR A 74 -0.36 6.07 12.33
C THR A 74 -0.41 5.71 10.86
N PHE A 75 -1.47 6.14 10.18
CA PHE A 75 -1.59 6.00 8.74
C PHE A 75 -0.96 7.21 8.04
N PRO A 76 -0.28 7.01 6.91
CA PRO A 76 0.29 8.11 6.17
C PRO A 76 -0.81 8.96 5.53
N PRO A 77 -0.61 10.28 5.39
CA PRO A 77 -1.56 11.14 4.73
C PRO A 77 -1.71 10.74 3.26
N ALA A 78 -2.92 10.85 2.71
CA ALA A 78 -3.21 10.50 1.31
C ALA A 78 -2.26 11.20 0.33
N ARG A 79 -1.97 12.48 0.58
CA ARG A 79 -0.99 13.28 -0.15
C ARG A 79 0.39 12.62 -0.27
N ALA A 80 1.00 12.21 0.85
CA ALA A 80 2.34 11.63 0.82
C ALA A 80 2.38 10.33 0.01
N VAL A 81 1.32 9.52 0.11
CA VAL A 81 1.19 8.30 -0.70
C VAL A 81 1.05 8.63 -2.19
N GLN A 82 0.26 9.64 -2.52
CA GLN A 82 0.10 10.10 -3.92
C GLN A 82 1.43 10.60 -4.49
N GLU A 83 2.13 11.47 -3.77
CA GLU A 83 3.45 11.99 -4.14
C GLU A 83 4.47 10.85 -4.36
N LEU A 84 4.54 9.89 -3.43
CA LEU A 84 5.39 8.70 -3.51
C LEU A 84 5.13 7.91 -4.79
N VAL A 85 3.85 7.64 -5.10
CA VAL A 85 3.44 6.88 -6.27
C VAL A 85 3.80 7.61 -7.57
N GLN A 86 3.67 8.94 -7.63
CA GLN A 86 4.05 9.70 -8.83
C GLN A 86 5.56 9.64 -9.08
N ALA A 87 6.37 9.82 -8.03
CA ALA A 87 7.83 9.72 -8.14
C ALA A 87 8.27 8.32 -8.58
N TRP A 88 7.67 7.27 -7.99
CA TRP A 88 7.94 5.89 -8.39
C TRP A 88 7.58 5.61 -9.86
N LYS A 89 6.43 6.12 -10.34
CA LYS A 89 6.03 6.00 -11.75
C LYS A 89 7.05 6.65 -12.67
N GLN A 90 7.55 7.83 -12.33
CA GLN A 90 8.55 8.53 -13.13
C GLN A 90 9.87 7.74 -13.18
N LEU A 91 10.37 7.25 -12.04
CA LEU A 91 11.58 6.40 -12.00
C LEU A 91 11.39 5.10 -12.79
N ARG A 92 10.21 4.47 -12.72
CA ARG A 92 9.89 3.27 -13.51
C ARG A 92 9.84 3.54 -15.00
N LYS A 93 9.42 4.73 -15.43
CA LYS A 93 9.40 5.13 -16.84
C LYS A 93 10.82 5.17 -17.41
N TRP A 94 11.78 5.73 -16.67
CA TRP A 94 13.18 5.80 -17.10
C TRP A 94 13.93 4.46 -17.04
N ARG A 95 13.47 3.52 -16.22
CA ARG A 95 14.03 2.16 -16.16
C ARG A 95 13.51 1.20 -17.22
N ARG A 96 12.43 1.55 -17.92
CA ARG A 96 11.94 0.71 -19.02
C ARG A 96 12.76 1.02 -20.28
N PRO A 97 13.38 0.01 -20.90
CA PRO A 97 14.11 0.18 -22.16
C PRO A 97 13.17 0.59 -23.29
#